data_AF-A0A1Y1YJK0-F1
#
_entry.id   AF-A0A1Y1YJK0-F1
#
_cell.length_a   1.000
_cell.length_b   1.000
_cell.length_c   1.000
_cell.angle_alpha   90.00
_cell.angle_beta   90.00
_cell.angle_gamma   90.00
#
_symmetry.space_group_name_H-M   'P 1'
#
loop_
_entity.id
_entity.type
_entity.pdbx_description
1 polymer ?
#
loop_
_entity_poly.entity_id
_entity_poly.type
_entity_poly.pdbx_seq_one_letter_code
_entity_poly.pdbx_strand_id
1 'polypeptide(L)'
;MAEITTDLLFQSNMNVVIAAMAIPIGLSNTYTSFTMVRREGSFIFKLNLGQATILFLSKSIQCILVLLENQNCSFAIHLAAITYYVSTLMIEIILITKAYYANMRSKSIAACGATIELARFVVHVLILLSIKSVGSPLGSCFSMGTDLLFTLLISAEGCLVIFLSAAFIGSLMRVSKVHSGAVYNALIKDGFIYVFSICGVITLIILLIVTGVAPPINGYFLDMGWAISSLLMTEQLRHSHHRHQEHSQAFSANGTNQLYNDRTTKSCTPSFQTLTREDVNEEAICLETITPENAKPIFS
;
A
#
# COMPACT_ATOMS: atom_id res chain seq x y z
N MET A 1 1.84 19.30 -43.00
CA MET A 1 1.19 17.97 -42.95
C MET A 1 2.28 16.90 -43.09
N ALA A 2 3.06 16.63 -42.03
CA ALA A 2 4.06 15.55 -41.96
C ALA A 2 4.86 15.48 -40.62
N GLU A 3 4.61 16.33 -39.62
CA GLU A 3 5.39 16.35 -38.36
C GLU A 3 4.71 15.59 -37.20
N ILE A 4 3.50 15.04 -37.43
CA ILE A 4 2.65 14.42 -36.40
C ILE A 4 2.97 12.92 -36.20
N THR A 5 3.84 12.30 -37.00
CA THR A 5 4.03 10.84 -37.00
C THR A 5 5.04 10.31 -36.00
N THR A 6 6.10 11.03 -35.66
CA THR A 6 7.15 10.52 -34.75
C THR A 6 6.71 10.50 -33.29
N ASP A 7 6.05 11.56 -32.84
CA ASP A 7 5.63 11.70 -31.43
C ASP A 7 4.53 10.70 -31.08
N LEU A 8 3.56 10.50 -31.97
CA LEU A 8 2.49 9.51 -31.78
C LEU A 8 3.03 8.08 -31.76
N LEU A 9 3.99 7.77 -32.63
CA LEU A 9 4.63 6.46 -32.66
C LEU A 9 5.40 6.20 -31.35
N PHE A 10 6.16 7.20 -30.89
CA PHE A 10 6.88 7.11 -29.62
C PHE A 10 5.93 6.88 -28.44
N GLN A 11 4.86 7.66 -28.33
CA GLN A 11 3.88 7.52 -27.24
C GLN A 11 3.20 6.15 -27.24
N SER A 12 2.81 5.65 -28.42
CA SER A 12 2.22 4.32 -28.55
C SER A 12 3.19 3.23 -28.08
N ASN A 13 4.43 3.28 -28.56
CA ASN A 13 5.46 2.30 -28.20
C ASN A 13 5.75 2.34 -26.70
N MET A 14 5.84 3.53 -26.10
CA MET A 14 6.07 3.67 -24.66
C MET A 14 4.94 3.07 -23.83
N ASN A 15 3.68 3.30 -24.21
CA ASN A 15 2.54 2.73 -23.49
C ASN A 15 2.55 1.20 -23.53
N VAL A 16 2.85 0.60 -24.69
CA VAL A 16 2.96 -0.86 -24.84
C VAL A 16 4.13 -1.42 -24.03
N VAL A 17 5.30 -0.76 -24.07
CA VAL A 17 6.48 -1.17 -23.28
C VAL A 17 6.18 -1.14 -21.79
N ILE A 18 5.55 -0.06 -21.30
CA ILE A 18 5.20 0.08 -19.88
C ILE A 18 4.17 -0.97 -19.48
N ALA A 19 3.14 -1.21 -20.30
CA ALA A 19 2.17 -2.26 -20.05
C ALA A 19 2.84 -3.65 -20.01
N ALA A 20 3.72 -3.95 -20.96
CA ALA A 20 4.46 -5.21 -21.01
C ALA A 20 5.38 -5.41 -19.80
N MET A 21 6.03 -4.35 -19.30
CA MET A 21 6.84 -4.39 -18.08
C MET A 21 5.98 -4.52 -16.80
N ALA A 22 4.78 -3.94 -16.79
CA ALA A 22 3.89 -3.99 -15.63
C ALA A 22 3.21 -5.36 -15.45
N ILE A 23 3.03 -6.14 -16.51
CA ILE A 23 2.43 -7.50 -16.44
C ILE A 23 3.22 -8.45 -15.52
N PRO A 24 4.55 -8.69 -15.70
CA PRO A 24 5.30 -9.59 -14.82
C PRO A 24 5.37 -9.06 -13.38
N ILE A 25 5.41 -7.73 -13.19
CA ILE A 25 5.33 -7.10 -11.86
C ILE A 25 3.98 -7.44 -11.21
N GLY A 26 2.87 -7.18 -11.91
CA GLY A 26 1.52 -7.48 -11.43
C GLY A 26 1.33 -8.96 -11.12
N LEU A 27 1.84 -9.86 -11.96
CA LEU A 27 1.77 -11.32 -11.75
C LEU A 27 2.56 -11.73 -10.51
N SER A 28 3.81 -11.27 -10.38
CA SER A 28 4.66 -11.55 -9.21
C SER A 28 4.05 -11.03 -7.91
N ASN A 29 3.52 -9.80 -7.93
CA ASN A 29 2.84 -9.19 -6.79
C ASN A 29 1.57 -9.93 -6.40
N THR A 30 0.77 -10.35 -7.39
CA THR A 30 -0.46 -11.12 -7.18
C THR A 30 -0.13 -12.46 -6.54
N TYR A 31 0.86 -13.19 -7.07
CA TYR A 31 1.29 -14.46 -6.51
C TYR A 31 1.79 -14.30 -5.06
N THR A 32 2.70 -13.36 -4.82
CA THR A 32 3.21 -13.07 -3.47
C THR A 32 2.07 -12.71 -2.50
N SER A 33 1.16 -11.83 -2.91
CA SER A 33 0.03 -11.42 -2.08
C SER A 33 -0.94 -12.56 -1.79
N PHE A 34 -1.17 -13.44 -2.76
CA PHE A 34 -1.99 -14.63 -2.57
C PHE A 34 -1.39 -15.55 -1.51
N THR A 35 -0.06 -15.74 -1.53
CA THR A 35 0.61 -16.55 -0.49
C THR A 35 0.50 -15.92 0.91
N MET A 36 0.58 -14.58 1.02
CA MET A 36 0.36 -13.87 2.28
C MET A 36 -1.07 -14.05 2.79
N VAL A 37 -2.08 -13.84 1.95
CA VAL A 37 -3.51 -13.99 2.32
C VAL A 37 -3.84 -15.42 2.74
N ARG A 38 -3.24 -16.42 2.09
CA ARG A 38 -3.48 -17.82 2.45
C ARG A 38 -2.94 -18.18 3.83
N ARG A 39 -1.86 -17.52 4.28
CA ARG A 39 -1.26 -17.74 5.61
C ARG A 39 -1.91 -16.87 6.68
N GLU A 40 -2.23 -15.63 6.34
CA GLU A 40 -2.77 -14.63 7.27
C GLU A 40 -4.00 -13.92 6.66
N GLY A 41 -5.14 -14.01 7.33
CA GLY A 41 -6.42 -13.46 6.85
C GLY A 41 -6.59 -11.94 7.02
N SER A 42 -5.52 -11.20 7.31
CA SER A 42 -5.60 -9.75 7.59
C SER A 42 -6.17 -8.97 6.41
N PHE A 43 -7.04 -8.00 6.72
CA PHE A 43 -7.69 -7.15 5.72
C PHE A 43 -6.69 -6.43 4.80
N ILE A 44 -5.54 -6.00 5.34
CA ILE A 44 -4.49 -5.31 4.59
C ILE A 44 -3.92 -6.21 3.47
N PHE A 45 -3.74 -7.51 3.72
CA PHE A 45 -3.23 -8.42 2.69
C PHE A 45 -4.26 -8.68 1.59
N LYS A 46 -5.55 -8.71 1.95
CA LYS A 46 -6.64 -8.84 0.96
C LYS A 46 -6.70 -7.61 0.04
N LEU A 47 -6.56 -6.41 0.59
CA LEU A 47 -6.45 -5.19 -0.21
C LEU A 47 -5.23 -5.23 -1.14
N ASN A 48 -4.08 -5.71 -0.65
CA ASN A 48 -2.88 -5.83 -1.48
C ASN A 48 -3.03 -6.85 -2.62
N LEU A 49 -3.70 -7.97 -2.35
CA LEU A 49 -4.05 -8.94 -3.39
C LEU A 49 -4.99 -8.32 -4.43
N GLY A 50 -6.01 -7.58 -3.97
CA GLY A 50 -6.95 -6.85 -4.83
C GLY A 50 -6.23 -5.89 -5.77
N GLN A 51 -5.42 -4.97 -5.22
CA GLN A 51 -4.72 -3.96 -6.03
C GLN A 51 -3.78 -4.60 -7.06
N ALA A 52 -3.04 -5.65 -6.68
CA ALA A 52 -2.07 -6.30 -7.54
C ALA A 52 -2.75 -7.09 -8.68
N THR A 53 -3.88 -7.74 -8.36
CA THR A 53 -4.70 -8.46 -9.35
C THR A 53 -5.29 -7.48 -10.35
N ILE A 54 -5.79 -6.32 -9.89
CA ILE A 54 -6.32 -5.28 -10.77
C ILE A 54 -5.24 -4.76 -11.72
N LEU A 55 -4.02 -4.50 -11.23
CA LEU A 55 -2.89 -4.11 -12.08
C LEU A 55 -2.60 -5.17 -13.15
N PHE A 56 -2.45 -6.44 -12.74
CA PHE A 56 -2.17 -7.54 -13.66
C PHE A 56 -3.25 -7.68 -14.74
N LEU A 57 -4.52 -7.73 -14.36
CA LEU A 57 -5.63 -7.87 -15.29
C LEU A 57 -5.75 -6.66 -16.22
N SER A 58 -5.67 -5.44 -15.67
CA SER A 58 -5.77 -4.22 -16.46
C SER A 58 -4.69 -4.13 -17.53
N LYS A 59 -3.44 -4.44 -17.18
CA LYS A 59 -2.32 -4.39 -18.13
C LYS A 59 -2.33 -5.54 -19.14
N SER A 60 -2.78 -6.72 -18.73
CA SER A 60 -3.00 -7.85 -19.64
C SER A 60 -4.10 -7.53 -20.66
N ILE A 61 -5.23 -6.99 -20.21
CA ILE A 61 -6.33 -6.56 -21.09
C ILE A 61 -5.81 -5.48 -22.03
N GLN A 62 -5.14 -4.44 -21.54
CA GLN A 62 -4.58 -3.38 -22.38
C GLN A 62 -3.64 -3.93 -23.48
N CYS A 63 -2.77 -4.88 -23.14
CA CYS A 63 -1.87 -5.52 -24.10
C CYS A 63 -2.64 -6.34 -25.15
N ILE A 64 -3.59 -7.18 -24.73
CA ILE A 64 -4.46 -7.96 -25.64
C ILE A 64 -5.24 -7.01 -26.56
N LEU A 65 -5.75 -5.91 -26.01
CA LEU A 65 -6.52 -4.95 -26.76
C LEU A 65 -5.67 -4.28 -27.87
N VAL A 66 -4.42 -3.93 -27.58
CA VAL A 66 -3.49 -3.42 -28.60
C VAL A 66 -3.26 -4.44 -29.73
N LEU A 67 -3.17 -5.74 -29.41
CA LEU A 67 -2.95 -6.80 -30.40
C LEU A 67 -4.16 -7.09 -31.30
N LEU A 68 -5.39 -6.74 -30.87
CA LEU A 68 -6.61 -7.10 -31.60
C LEU A 68 -7.03 -6.09 -32.68
N GLU A 69 -6.31 -4.97 -32.86
CA GLU A 69 -6.48 -3.89 -33.87
C GLU A 69 -7.89 -3.27 -34.06
N ASN A 70 -8.96 -3.86 -33.54
CA ASN A 70 -10.36 -3.50 -33.79
C ASN A 70 -11.05 -3.06 -32.49
N GLN A 71 -10.66 -1.88 -32.00
CA GLN A 71 -10.83 -1.48 -30.61
C GLN A 71 -11.90 -0.41 -30.41
N ASN A 72 -12.83 -0.67 -29.48
CA ASN A 72 -13.62 0.39 -28.82
C ASN A 72 -12.70 1.19 -27.88
N CYS A 73 -11.95 2.15 -28.41
CA CYS A 73 -10.99 2.96 -27.64
C CYS A 73 -11.59 3.60 -26.39
N SER A 74 -12.86 3.99 -26.45
CA SER A 74 -13.59 4.50 -25.29
C SER A 74 -13.59 3.48 -24.14
N PHE A 75 -13.92 2.21 -24.41
CA PHE A 75 -13.93 1.18 -23.37
C PHE A 75 -12.55 0.97 -22.75
N ALA A 76 -11.50 0.88 -23.57
CA ALA A 76 -10.13 0.65 -23.11
C ALA A 76 -9.66 1.78 -22.16
N ILE A 77 -9.91 3.03 -22.55
CA ILE A 77 -9.52 4.22 -21.77
C ILE A 77 -10.29 4.30 -20.45
N HIS A 78 -11.61 4.10 -20.47
CA HIS A 78 -12.43 4.12 -19.25
C HIS A 78 -12.06 2.97 -18.32
N LEU A 79 -11.86 1.77 -18.85
CA LEU A 79 -11.43 0.62 -18.07
C LEU A 79 -10.11 0.91 -17.37
N ALA A 80 -9.09 1.40 -18.11
CA ALA A 80 -7.79 1.72 -17.55
C ALA A 80 -7.86 2.82 -16.47
N ALA A 81 -8.65 3.87 -16.69
CA ALA A 81 -8.83 4.94 -15.71
C ALA A 81 -9.55 4.46 -14.43
N ILE A 82 -10.56 3.60 -14.56
CA ILE A 82 -11.28 3.04 -13.40
C ILE A 82 -10.38 2.06 -12.63
N THR A 83 -9.71 1.14 -13.31
CA THR A 83 -8.83 0.15 -12.66
C THR A 83 -7.63 0.81 -11.97
N TYR A 84 -7.04 1.84 -12.60
CA TYR A 84 -6.02 2.68 -11.99
C TYR A 84 -6.50 3.27 -10.67
N TYR A 85 -7.66 3.94 -10.68
CA TYR A 85 -8.19 4.60 -9.49
C TYR A 85 -8.55 3.61 -8.38
N VAL A 86 -9.21 2.50 -8.71
CA VAL A 86 -9.57 1.50 -7.70
C VAL A 86 -8.32 0.88 -7.07
N SER A 87 -7.30 0.57 -7.87
CA SER A 87 -6.05 -0.03 -7.37
C SER A 87 -5.25 0.95 -6.50
N THR A 88 -5.12 2.21 -6.92
CA THR A 88 -4.45 3.27 -6.14
C THR A 88 -5.20 3.56 -4.84
N LEU A 89 -6.53 3.67 -4.88
CA LEU A 89 -7.38 3.81 -3.68
C LEU A 89 -7.12 2.69 -2.66
N MET A 90 -6.98 1.43 -3.11
CA MET A 90 -6.63 0.32 -2.22
C MET A 90 -5.26 0.50 -1.57
N ILE A 91 -4.25 0.98 -2.31
CA ILE A 91 -2.91 1.29 -1.80
C ILE A 91 -3.00 2.38 -0.72
N GLU A 92 -3.78 3.44 -0.94
CA GLU A 92 -3.90 4.54 0.02
C GLU A 92 -4.71 4.16 1.24
N ILE A 93 -5.76 3.34 1.10
CA ILE A 93 -6.46 2.77 2.26
C ILE A 93 -5.47 1.98 3.13
N ILE A 94 -4.55 1.20 2.54
CA ILE A 94 -3.49 0.50 3.29
C ILE A 94 -2.59 1.51 4.01
N LEU A 95 -2.15 2.58 3.34
CA LEU A 95 -1.27 3.59 3.93
C LEU A 95 -1.95 4.38 5.06
N ILE A 96 -3.20 4.83 4.85
CA ILE A 96 -4.01 5.52 5.86
C ILE A 96 -4.21 4.60 7.06
N THR A 97 -4.51 3.33 6.83
CA THR A 97 -4.67 2.34 7.91
C THR A 97 -3.38 2.18 8.71
N LYS A 98 -2.22 2.05 8.03
CA LYS A 98 -0.91 2.00 8.68
C LYS A 98 -0.62 3.27 9.50
N ALA A 99 -0.85 4.44 8.92
CA ALA A 99 -0.62 5.73 9.59
C ALA A 99 -1.55 5.91 10.81
N TYR A 100 -2.81 5.49 10.70
CA TYR A 100 -3.78 5.53 11.78
C TYR A 100 -3.34 4.66 12.97
N TYR A 101 -2.91 3.43 12.71
CA TYR A 101 -2.43 2.53 13.78
C TYR A 101 -1.09 2.98 14.36
N ALA A 102 -0.18 3.53 13.55
CA ALA A 102 1.09 4.05 14.03
C ALA A 102 0.88 5.21 15.03
N ASN A 103 -0.01 6.15 14.72
CA ASN A 103 -0.23 7.34 15.54
C ASN A 103 -1.32 7.16 16.61
N MET A 104 -1.28 6.03 17.33
CA MET A 104 -2.19 5.73 18.44
C MET A 104 -3.68 5.90 18.11
N ARG A 105 -4.09 5.53 16.89
CA ARG A 105 -5.49 5.63 16.43
C ARG A 105 -6.04 7.06 16.44
N SER A 106 -5.21 8.04 16.12
CA SER A 106 -5.64 9.43 15.99
C SER A 106 -6.72 9.59 14.91
N LYS A 107 -7.94 9.95 15.33
CA LYS A 107 -9.08 10.21 14.43
C LYS A 107 -8.80 11.33 13.42
N SER A 108 -7.92 12.28 13.77
CA SER A 108 -7.56 13.40 12.90
C SER A 108 -6.84 12.93 11.63
N ILE A 109 -5.98 11.91 11.70
CA ILE A 109 -5.28 11.39 10.52
C ILE A 109 -6.27 10.70 9.59
N ALA A 110 -7.16 9.88 10.14
CA ALA A 110 -8.18 9.19 9.37
C ALA A 110 -9.12 10.19 8.68
N ALA A 111 -9.59 11.21 9.41
CA ALA A 111 -10.47 12.24 8.85
C ALA A 111 -9.78 13.08 7.75
N CYS A 112 -8.52 13.48 7.95
CA CYS A 112 -7.76 14.22 6.96
C CYS A 112 -7.49 13.37 5.70
N GLY A 113 -7.02 12.13 5.88
CA GLY A 113 -6.82 11.19 4.77
C GLY A 113 -8.10 10.92 3.97
N ALA A 114 -9.22 10.67 4.65
CA ALA A 114 -10.52 10.48 4.00
C ALA A 114 -11.00 11.73 3.25
N THR A 115 -10.71 12.94 3.76
CA THR A 115 -11.07 14.19 3.08
C THR A 115 -10.26 14.40 1.80
N ILE A 116 -8.95 14.10 1.84
CA ILE A 116 -8.09 14.19 0.65
C ILE A 116 -8.51 13.14 -0.39
N GLU A 117 -8.82 11.91 0.02
CA GLU A 117 -9.34 10.87 -0.87
C GLU A 117 -10.67 11.26 -1.51
N LEU A 118 -11.58 11.87 -0.74
CA LEU A 118 -12.85 12.34 -1.28
C LEU A 118 -12.63 13.43 -2.34
N ALA A 119 -11.72 14.38 -2.09
CA ALA A 119 -11.36 15.39 -3.07
C ALA A 119 -10.77 14.76 -4.35
N ARG A 120 -9.89 13.77 -4.20
CA ARG A 120 -9.30 13.04 -5.32
C ARG A 120 -10.35 12.25 -6.11
N PHE A 121 -11.29 11.59 -5.43
CA PHE A 121 -12.42 10.91 -6.07
C PHE A 121 -13.21 11.85 -6.97
N VAL A 122 -13.53 13.06 -6.47
CA VAL A 122 -14.25 14.07 -7.25
C VAL A 122 -13.46 14.46 -8.50
N VAL A 123 -12.16 14.72 -8.38
CA VAL A 123 -11.29 15.03 -9.54
C VAL A 123 -11.29 13.86 -10.54
N HIS A 124 -11.22 12.63 -10.07
CA HIS A 124 -11.22 11.45 -10.94
C HIS A 124 -12.54 11.28 -11.71
N VAL A 125 -13.68 11.50 -11.05
CA VAL A 125 -15.00 11.51 -11.70
C VAL A 125 -15.07 12.60 -12.77
N LEU A 126 -14.55 13.81 -12.49
CA LEU A 126 -14.49 14.88 -13.49
C LEU A 126 -13.60 14.52 -14.68
N ILE A 127 -12.49 13.82 -14.46
CA ILE A 127 -11.64 13.28 -15.55
C ILE A 127 -12.44 12.29 -16.39
N LEU A 128 -13.12 11.33 -15.78
CA LEU A 128 -13.94 10.34 -16.49
C LEU A 128 -15.06 10.98 -17.33
N LEU A 129 -15.68 12.07 -16.84
CA LEU A 129 -16.70 12.81 -17.59
C LEU A 129 -16.13 13.68 -18.71
N SER A 130 -14.87 14.11 -18.59
CA SER A 130 -14.23 15.04 -19.53
C SER A 130 -13.38 14.35 -20.59
N ILE A 131 -13.05 13.07 -20.40
CA ILE A 131 -12.13 12.33 -21.26
C ILE A 131 -12.74 12.10 -22.64
N LYS A 132 -12.03 12.51 -23.70
CA LYS A 132 -12.40 12.21 -25.08
C LYS A 132 -11.42 11.18 -25.62
N SER A 133 -11.95 10.05 -26.11
CA SER A 133 -11.15 9.01 -26.74
C SER A 133 -10.89 9.35 -28.20
N VAL A 134 -9.62 9.39 -28.59
CA VAL A 134 -9.19 9.54 -29.98
C VAL A 134 -8.42 8.30 -30.38
N GLY A 135 -8.87 7.63 -31.46
CA GLY A 135 -8.16 6.52 -32.06
C GLY A 135 -7.10 7.03 -33.04
N SER A 136 -5.92 6.42 -33.01
CA SER A 136 -4.86 6.65 -33.99
C SER A 136 -4.96 5.63 -35.14
N PRO A 137 -4.52 6.00 -36.37
CA PRO A 137 -4.41 5.07 -37.48
C PRO A 137 -3.55 3.83 -37.19
N LEU A 138 -2.68 3.90 -36.17
CA LEU A 138 -1.82 2.80 -35.72
C LEU A 138 -2.52 1.84 -34.73
N GLY A 139 -3.83 1.97 -34.53
CA GLY A 139 -4.59 1.14 -33.59
C GLY A 139 -4.45 1.55 -32.11
N SER A 140 -3.65 2.57 -31.82
CA SER A 140 -3.46 3.09 -30.46
C SER A 140 -4.62 3.99 -30.03
N CYS A 141 -5.01 3.90 -28.76
CA CYS A 141 -6.03 4.73 -28.16
C CYS A 141 -5.41 5.82 -27.29
N PHE A 142 -5.79 7.08 -27.54
CA PHE A 142 -5.32 8.24 -26.80
C PHE A 142 -6.49 8.90 -26.07
N SER A 143 -6.23 9.35 -24.85
CA SER A 143 -7.14 10.21 -24.11
C SER A 143 -6.74 11.67 -24.29
N MET A 144 -7.63 12.46 -24.86
CA MET A 144 -7.54 13.91 -24.75
C MET A 144 -8.33 14.36 -23.53
N GLY A 145 -7.63 14.85 -22.52
CA GLY A 145 -8.22 15.47 -21.34
C GLY A 145 -7.64 16.86 -21.11
N THR A 146 -8.15 17.55 -20.10
CA THR A 146 -7.65 18.88 -19.73
C THR A 146 -6.42 18.74 -18.84
N ASP A 147 -5.32 19.39 -19.25
CA ASP A 147 -4.04 19.41 -18.52
C ASP A 147 -4.22 19.78 -17.05
N LEU A 148 -5.17 20.69 -16.79
CA LEU A 148 -5.53 21.13 -15.45
C LEU A 148 -6.01 19.97 -14.57
N LEU A 149 -6.89 19.09 -15.06
CA LEU A 149 -7.46 18.01 -14.25
C LEU A 149 -6.39 16.95 -13.91
N PHE A 150 -5.55 16.59 -14.89
CA PHE A 150 -4.42 15.69 -14.64
C PHE A 150 -3.39 16.30 -13.68
N THR A 151 -3.10 17.59 -13.82
CA THR A 151 -2.21 18.30 -12.89
C THR A 151 -2.80 18.31 -11.47
N LEU A 152 -4.11 18.55 -11.33
CA LEU A 152 -4.81 18.49 -10.05
C LEU A 152 -4.75 17.09 -9.45
N LEU A 153 -4.96 16.04 -10.24
CA LEU A 153 -4.86 14.64 -9.81
C LEU A 153 -3.46 14.33 -9.26
N ILE A 154 -2.42 14.63 -10.03
CA ILE A 154 -1.02 14.41 -9.63
C ILE A 154 -0.68 15.23 -8.36
N SER A 155 -1.16 16.48 -8.28
CA SER A 155 -0.94 17.30 -7.09
C SER A 155 -1.64 16.73 -5.87
N ALA A 156 -2.86 16.21 -6.01
CA ALA A 156 -3.64 15.62 -4.93
C ALA A 156 -2.96 14.34 -4.41
N GLU A 157 -2.51 13.47 -5.32
CA GLU A 157 -1.70 12.29 -4.98
C GLU A 157 -0.40 12.70 -4.27
N GLY A 158 0.31 13.70 -4.79
CA GLY A 158 1.52 14.23 -4.17
C GLY A 158 1.27 14.77 -2.75
N CYS A 159 0.23 15.58 -2.56
CA CYS A 159 -0.17 16.10 -1.26
C CYS A 159 -0.52 14.97 -0.29
N LEU A 160 -1.23 13.94 -0.74
CA LEU A 160 -1.59 12.79 0.08
C LEU A 160 -0.36 11.99 0.50
N VAL A 161 0.55 11.71 -0.43
CA VAL A 161 1.82 11.01 -0.15
C VAL A 161 2.65 11.81 0.85
N ILE A 162 2.81 13.12 0.66
CA ILE A 162 3.57 13.98 1.58
C ILE A 162 2.91 13.99 2.97
N PHE A 163 1.60 14.13 3.03
CA PHE A 163 0.84 14.11 4.29
C PHE A 163 1.03 12.80 5.05
N LEU A 164 0.83 11.65 4.38
CA LEU A 164 0.97 10.34 5.00
C LEU A 164 2.41 10.06 5.41
N SER A 165 3.38 10.52 4.62
CA SER A 165 4.81 10.43 4.94
C SER A 165 5.15 11.24 6.19
N ALA A 166 4.70 12.49 6.27
CA ALA A 166 4.91 13.34 7.44
C ALA A 166 4.23 12.76 8.68
N ALA A 167 3.00 12.25 8.55
CA ALA A 167 2.27 11.61 9.64
C ALA A 167 3.00 10.35 10.14
N PHE A 168 3.51 9.52 9.22
CA PHE A 168 4.25 8.31 9.53
C PHE A 168 5.59 8.64 10.21
N ILE A 169 6.38 9.55 9.65
CA ILE A 169 7.66 9.99 10.23
C ILE A 169 7.44 10.62 11.60
N GLY A 170 6.44 11.49 11.76
CA GLY A 170 6.13 12.12 13.05
C GLY A 170 5.73 11.09 14.11
N SER A 171 4.92 10.10 13.73
CA SER A 171 4.59 8.98 14.60
C SER A 171 5.82 8.16 14.98
N LEU A 172 6.72 7.93 14.02
CA LEU A 172 7.95 7.22 14.29
C LEU A 172 8.85 8.01 15.25
N MET A 173 9.10 9.29 15.00
CA MET A 173 9.91 10.12 15.91
C MET A 173 9.39 10.15 17.35
N ARG A 174 8.08 9.95 17.56
CA ARG A 174 7.50 9.82 18.90
C ARG A 174 7.81 8.45 19.52
N VAL A 175 7.64 7.36 18.77
CA VAL A 175 7.88 6.00 19.27
C VAL A 175 9.37 5.74 19.49
N SER A 176 10.25 6.29 18.64
CA SER A 176 11.72 6.15 18.78
C SER A 176 12.25 6.68 20.09
N LYS A 177 11.63 7.74 20.62
CA LYS A 177 11.99 8.33 21.92
C LYS A 177 11.59 7.44 23.10
N VAL A 178 10.61 6.58 22.91
CA VAL A 178 10.02 5.75 23.98
C VAL A 178 10.57 4.32 23.96
N HIS A 179 10.89 3.77 22.80
CA HIS A 179 11.41 2.40 22.64
C HIS A 179 12.61 2.36 21.70
N SER A 180 13.79 2.06 22.24
CA SER A 180 15.06 1.96 21.50
C SER A 180 15.32 0.56 20.91
N GLY A 181 14.27 -0.19 20.54
CA GLY A 181 14.39 -1.57 20.06
C GLY A 181 14.93 -1.69 18.63
N ALA A 182 15.74 -2.72 18.36
CA ALA A 182 16.29 -3.00 17.02
C ALA A 182 15.20 -3.25 15.95
N VAL A 183 14.10 -3.90 16.33
CA VAL A 183 12.94 -4.16 15.46
C VAL A 183 12.31 -2.87 14.97
N TYR A 184 12.26 -1.88 15.84
CA TYR A 184 11.66 -0.58 15.56
C TYR A 184 12.51 0.23 14.57
N ASN A 185 13.84 0.16 14.68
CA ASN A 185 14.77 0.78 13.72
C ASN A 185 14.64 0.17 12.31
N ALA A 186 14.40 -1.15 12.23
CA ALA A 186 14.17 -1.81 10.95
C ALA A 186 12.84 -1.37 10.29
N LEU A 187 11.77 -1.20 11.08
CA LEU A 187 10.49 -0.70 10.58
C LEU A 187 10.58 0.75 10.08
N ILE A 188 11.36 1.59 10.78
CA ILE A 188 11.69 2.96 10.34
C ILE A 188 12.37 2.92 8.97
N LYS A 189 13.40 2.09 8.82
CA LYS A 189 14.19 2.02 7.60
C LYS A 189 13.34 1.64 6.38
N ASP A 190 12.46 0.65 6.52
CA ASP A 190 11.58 0.20 5.43
C ASP A 190 10.54 1.26 5.03
N GLY A 191 10.01 2.00 6.02
CA GLY A 191 9.08 3.09 5.76
C GLY A 191 9.75 4.29 5.06
N PHE A 192 10.96 4.66 5.50
CA PHE A 192 11.72 5.73 4.84
C PHE A 192 12.09 5.38 3.41
N ILE A 193 12.60 4.17 3.16
CA ILE A 193 12.96 3.74 1.80
C ILE A 193 11.76 3.89 0.87
N TYR A 194 10.57 3.47 1.29
CA TYR A 194 9.35 3.62 0.50
C TYR A 194 8.97 5.05 0.22
N VAL A 195 8.95 5.92 1.24
CA VAL A 195 8.63 7.34 1.08
C VAL A 195 9.62 7.98 0.11
N PHE A 196 10.92 7.75 0.30
CA PHE A 196 11.95 8.27 -0.60
C PHE A 196 11.84 7.72 -2.02
N SER A 197 11.50 6.44 -2.18
CA SER A 197 11.29 5.85 -3.51
C SER A 197 10.10 6.49 -4.22
N ILE A 198 8.95 6.68 -3.54
CA ILE A 198 7.78 7.31 -4.16
C ILE A 198 8.04 8.79 -4.46
N CYS A 199 8.57 9.55 -3.49
CA CYS A 199 8.92 10.95 -3.72
C CYS A 199 9.93 11.09 -4.85
N GLY A 200 10.91 10.19 -4.96
CA GLY A 200 11.89 10.16 -6.04
C GLY A 200 11.23 9.93 -7.40
N VAL A 201 10.31 8.97 -7.50
CA VAL A 201 9.54 8.69 -8.73
C VAL A 201 8.68 9.88 -9.12
N ILE A 202 7.92 10.46 -8.18
CA ILE A 202 7.08 11.64 -8.44
C ILE A 202 7.95 12.82 -8.90
N THR A 203 9.08 13.08 -8.23
CA THR A 203 10.00 14.15 -8.60
C THR A 203 10.57 13.94 -10.00
N LEU A 204 10.95 12.70 -10.34
CA LEU A 204 11.42 12.35 -11.68
C LEU A 204 10.33 12.60 -12.74
N ILE A 205 9.08 12.19 -12.48
CA ILE A 205 7.95 12.43 -13.38
C ILE A 205 7.73 13.94 -13.59
N ILE A 206 7.70 14.72 -12.51
CA ILE A 206 7.54 16.18 -12.58
C ILE A 206 8.71 16.80 -13.37
N LEU A 207 9.94 16.37 -13.13
CA LEU A 207 11.11 16.86 -13.85
C LEU A 207 11.02 16.57 -15.35
N LEU A 208 10.59 15.37 -15.74
CA LEU A 208 10.39 15.00 -17.15
C LEU A 208 9.32 15.86 -17.81
N ILE A 209 8.24 16.19 -17.08
CA ILE A 209 7.18 17.07 -17.56
C ILE A 209 7.70 18.50 -17.74
N VAL A 210 8.35 19.06 -16.71
CA VAL A 210 8.85 20.45 -16.72
C VAL A 210 9.94 20.66 -17.77
N THR A 211 10.77 19.66 -18.04
CA THR A 211 11.81 19.71 -19.08
C THR A 211 11.27 19.50 -20.50
N GLY A 212 9.96 19.26 -20.66
CA GLY A 212 9.32 19.06 -21.96
C GLY A 212 9.67 17.73 -22.65
N VAL A 213 10.39 16.84 -21.95
CA VAL A 213 10.70 15.48 -22.44
C VAL A 213 9.44 14.61 -22.46
N ALA A 214 8.49 14.93 -21.58
CA ALA A 214 7.25 14.21 -21.37
C ALA A 214 6.03 15.14 -21.47
N PRO A 215 5.09 14.88 -22.39
CA PRO A 215 3.81 15.57 -22.37
C PRO A 215 3.05 15.26 -21.07
N PRO A 216 2.51 16.27 -20.36
CA PRO A 216 1.80 16.08 -19.09
C PRO A 216 0.53 15.24 -19.21
N ILE A 217 -0.03 15.14 -20.41
CA ILE A 217 -1.30 14.44 -20.70
C ILE A 217 -1.10 12.92 -20.83
N ASN A 218 0.14 12.46 -20.87
CA ASN A 218 0.41 11.07 -21.19
C ASN A 218 0.29 10.16 -19.95
N GLY A 219 -0.81 9.39 -19.92
CA GLY A 219 -1.12 8.45 -18.85
C GLY A 219 -0.07 7.35 -18.60
N TYR A 220 0.92 7.17 -19.48
CA TYR A 220 1.95 6.15 -19.29
C TYR A 220 2.86 6.42 -18.08
N PHE A 221 3.07 7.68 -17.65
CA PHE A 221 3.79 7.97 -16.40
C PHE A 221 2.97 7.57 -15.17
N LEU A 222 1.66 7.80 -15.21
CA LEU A 222 0.75 7.35 -14.16
C LEU A 222 0.76 5.83 -14.07
N ASP A 223 0.74 5.13 -15.20
CA ASP A 223 0.84 3.67 -15.26
C ASP A 223 2.16 3.13 -14.70
N MET A 224 3.28 3.79 -15.00
CA MET A 224 4.58 3.43 -14.45
C MET A 224 4.62 3.68 -12.93
N GLY A 225 4.14 4.83 -12.48
CA GLY A 225 4.01 5.16 -11.06
C GLY A 225 3.11 4.18 -10.32
N TRP A 226 2.03 3.74 -10.94
CA TRP A 226 1.12 2.72 -10.44
C TRP A 226 1.82 1.36 -10.28
N ALA A 227 2.51 0.89 -11.31
CA ALA A 227 3.25 -0.37 -11.26
C ALA A 227 4.33 -0.37 -10.16
N ILE A 228 5.09 0.72 -10.04
CA ILE A 228 6.12 0.88 -9.01
C ILE A 228 5.47 0.92 -7.62
N SER A 229 4.40 1.68 -7.43
CA SER A 229 3.70 1.78 -6.16
C SER A 229 3.13 0.43 -5.70
N SER A 230 2.59 -0.36 -6.64
CA SER A 230 2.10 -1.71 -6.39
C SER A 230 3.21 -2.67 -5.94
N LEU A 231 4.37 -2.61 -6.61
CA LEU A 231 5.56 -3.40 -6.26
C LEU A 231 6.07 -3.06 -4.87
N LEU A 232 6.28 -1.76 -4.63
CA LEU A 232 6.78 -1.26 -3.34
C LEU A 232 5.83 -1.62 -2.19
N MET A 233 4.51 -1.47 -2.39
CA MET A 233 3.52 -1.84 -1.37
C MET A 233 3.56 -3.34 -1.06
N THR A 234 3.66 -4.19 -2.09
CA THR A 234 3.72 -5.64 -1.92
C THR A 234 4.98 -6.07 -1.18
N GLU A 235 6.14 -5.51 -1.54
CA GLU A 235 7.40 -5.80 -0.87
C GLU A 235 7.41 -5.36 0.60
N GLN A 236 6.87 -4.17 0.89
CA GLN A 236 6.71 -3.72 2.27
C GLN A 236 5.85 -4.68 3.10
N LEU A 237 4.72 -5.13 2.55
CA LEU A 237 3.83 -6.05 3.25
C LEU A 237 4.45 -7.44 3.39
N ARG A 238 5.21 -7.90 2.39
CA ARG A 238 5.98 -9.15 2.45
C ARG A 238 7.00 -9.12 3.58
N HIS A 239 7.77 -8.04 3.70
CA HIS A 239 8.74 -7.87 4.79
C HIS A 239 8.05 -7.83 6.16
N SER A 240 6.92 -7.11 6.27
CA SER A 240 6.13 -7.07 7.51
C SER A 240 5.62 -8.45 7.91
N HIS A 241 5.09 -9.21 6.95
CA HIS A 241 4.57 -10.56 7.15
C HIS A 241 5.68 -11.54 7.57
N HIS A 242 6.85 -11.48 6.93
CA HIS A 242 7.99 -12.33 7.31
C HIS A 242 8.41 -12.11 8.78
N ARG A 243 8.51 -10.85 9.22
CA ARG A 243 8.85 -10.52 10.61
C ARG A 243 7.81 -11.00 11.61
N HIS A 244 6.53 -10.90 11.27
CA HIS A 244 5.45 -11.42 12.12
C HIS A 244 5.56 -12.94 12.30
N GLN A 245 5.94 -13.66 11.24
CA GLN A 245 6.16 -15.10 11.29
C GLN A 245 7.36 -15.47 12.16
N GLU A 246 8.48 -14.77 12.02
CA GLU A 246 9.66 -14.98 12.87
C GLU A 246 9.37 -14.77 14.36
N HIS A 247 8.65 -13.70 14.72
CA HIS A 247 8.27 -13.43 16.10
C HIS A 247 7.32 -14.49 16.67
N SER A 248 6.35 -14.95 15.88
CA SER A 248 5.41 -15.99 16.29
C SER A 248 6.12 -17.33 16.54
N GLN A 249 7.12 -17.66 15.70
CA GLN A 249 7.93 -18.87 15.86
C GLN A 249 8.87 -18.79 17.06
N ALA A 250 9.55 -17.65 17.27
CA ALA A 250 10.43 -17.43 18.42
C ALA A 250 9.67 -17.55 19.75
N PHE A 251 8.44 -17.02 19.81
CA PHE A 251 7.59 -17.15 20.99
C PHE A 251 7.14 -18.60 21.22
N SER A 252 6.73 -19.31 20.17
CA SER A 252 6.35 -20.73 20.27
C SER A 252 7.52 -21.63 20.73
N ALA A 253 8.74 -21.37 20.25
CA ALA A 253 9.93 -22.11 20.65
C ALA A 253 10.28 -21.89 22.13
N ASN A 254 10.20 -20.65 22.61
CA ASN A 254 10.46 -20.35 24.02
C ASN A 254 9.37 -20.90 24.96
N GLY A 255 8.09 -20.84 24.57
CA GLY A 255 7.00 -21.41 25.37
C GLY A 255 7.12 -22.92 25.57
N THR A 256 7.61 -23.65 24.57
CA THR A 256 7.78 -25.11 24.65
C THR A 256 8.94 -25.50 25.59
N ASN A 257 10.03 -24.73 25.59
CA ASN A 257 11.15 -24.95 26.51
C ASN A 257 10.79 -24.63 27.97
N GLN A 258 9.93 -23.63 28.20
CA GLN A 258 9.48 -23.28 29.55
C GLN A 258 8.55 -24.35 30.14
N LEU A 259 7.66 -24.93 29.32
CA LEU A 259 6.76 -26.02 29.73
C LEU A 259 7.49 -27.35 29.97
N TYR A 260 8.65 -27.55 29.35
CA TYR A 260 9.52 -28.70 29.62
C TYR A 260 10.30 -28.54 30.94
N ASN A 261 10.78 -27.33 31.25
CA ASN A 261 11.50 -27.06 32.51
C ASN A 261 10.59 -26.98 33.76
N ASP A 262 9.31 -26.63 33.60
CA ASP A 262 8.35 -26.60 34.71
C ASP A 262 7.81 -28.00 35.08
N ARG A 263 8.05 -29.02 34.24
CA ARG A 263 7.75 -30.43 34.58
C ARG A 263 8.86 -31.14 35.36
N THR A 264 10.08 -30.63 35.37
CA THR A 264 11.21 -31.24 36.09
C THR A 264 11.41 -30.70 37.51
N THR A 265 10.61 -29.75 37.97
CA THR A 265 10.77 -29.10 39.30
C THR A 265 9.59 -29.23 40.26
N LYS A 266 8.55 -30.02 39.96
CA LYS A 266 7.52 -30.39 40.95
C LYS A 266 7.83 -31.74 41.60
N SER A 267 8.85 -31.74 42.47
CA SER A 267 8.91 -32.67 43.60
C SER A 267 8.10 -32.06 44.75
N CYS A 268 6.89 -32.58 44.96
CA CYS A 268 6.01 -32.15 46.04
C CYS A 268 6.66 -32.42 47.40
N THR A 269 7.06 -31.37 48.11
CA THR A 269 7.18 -31.41 49.57
C THR A 269 5.94 -30.74 50.16
N PRO A 270 5.10 -31.46 50.91
CA PRO A 270 3.95 -30.85 51.57
C PRO A 270 4.46 -30.14 52.82
N SER A 271 4.51 -28.80 52.81
CA SER A 271 4.59 -28.02 54.03
C SER A 271 3.22 -27.41 54.31
N PHE A 272 2.62 -27.94 55.37
CA PHE A 272 1.39 -27.50 55.98
C PHE A 272 1.74 -26.28 56.82
N GLN A 273 1.32 -25.07 56.42
CA GLN A 273 1.29 -23.94 57.34
C GLN A 273 0.02 -23.11 57.15
N THR A 274 -0.60 -22.94 58.31
CA THR A 274 -1.90 -22.40 58.63
C THR A 274 -1.73 -20.97 59.17
N LEU A 275 -2.80 -20.17 59.10
CA LEU A 275 -2.98 -18.84 59.74
C LEU A 275 -2.16 -17.68 59.11
N THR A 276 -2.62 -16.42 59.00
CA THR A 276 -3.87 -15.75 59.39
C THR A 276 -4.02 -14.44 58.60
N ARG A 277 -5.29 -14.13 58.35
CA ARG A 277 -5.91 -12.82 58.10
C ARG A 277 -5.28 -11.65 58.88
N GLU A 278 -4.89 -10.58 58.18
CA GLU A 278 -5.09 -9.20 58.61
C GLU A 278 -5.08 -8.24 57.41
N ASP A 279 -5.96 -7.25 57.50
CA ASP A 279 -6.45 -6.37 56.45
C ASP A 279 -5.64 -5.06 56.35
N VAL A 280 -5.52 -4.55 55.11
CA VAL A 280 -5.59 -3.13 54.69
C VAL A 280 -4.40 -2.20 55.06
N ASN A 281 -3.60 -1.82 54.06
CA ASN A 281 -3.70 -0.54 53.32
C ASN A 281 -2.37 -0.21 52.60
N GLU A 282 -2.29 -0.37 51.28
CA GLU A 282 -1.39 0.38 50.39
C GLU A 282 -1.75 0.04 48.94
N GLU A 283 -2.41 0.98 48.25
CA GLU A 283 -2.71 0.89 46.81
C GLU A 283 -1.41 1.03 46.01
N ALA A 284 -0.68 -0.07 45.89
CA ALA A 284 0.24 -0.29 44.79
C ALA A 284 -0.59 -0.62 43.55
N ILE A 285 -0.60 0.29 42.57
CA ILE A 285 -1.12 0.04 41.23
C ILE A 285 -0.18 -0.98 40.56
N CYS A 286 -0.42 -2.26 40.83
CA CYS A 286 0.11 -3.36 40.04
C CYS A 286 -0.61 -3.33 38.70
N LEU A 287 0.15 -3.09 37.63
CA LEU A 287 -0.28 -3.35 36.27
C LEU A 287 -0.69 -4.83 36.19
N GLU A 288 -1.99 -5.09 36.20
CA GLU A 288 -2.52 -6.42 35.95
C GLU A 288 -2.06 -6.88 34.56
N THR A 289 -1.21 -7.90 34.61
CA THR A 289 -0.79 -8.68 33.46
C THR A 289 -2.04 -9.30 32.86
N ILE A 290 -2.49 -8.77 31.73
CA ILE A 290 -3.64 -9.28 30.98
C ILE A 290 -3.36 -10.73 30.61
N THR A 291 -4.05 -11.66 31.27
CA THR A 291 -4.09 -13.08 30.94
C THR A 291 -4.81 -13.27 29.60
N PRO A 292 -4.22 -14.03 28.66
CA PRO A 292 -4.79 -14.24 27.34
C PRO A 292 -5.83 -15.37 27.38
N GLU A 293 -6.97 -15.16 28.04
CA GLU A 293 -8.06 -16.16 28.04
C GLU A 293 -9.41 -15.62 27.54
N ASN A 294 -9.49 -14.36 27.08
CA ASN A 294 -10.72 -13.78 26.53
C ASN A 294 -10.53 -12.96 25.25
N ALA A 295 -9.60 -13.36 24.38
CA ALA A 295 -9.54 -12.84 23.01
C ALA A 295 -10.61 -13.51 22.13
N LYS A 296 -11.88 -13.11 22.30
CA LYS A 296 -12.91 -13.34 21.28
C LYS A 296 -12.51 -12.53 20.03
N PRO A 297 -12.45 -13.14 18.84
CA PRO A 297 -12.21 -12.40 17.61
C PRO A 297 -13.47 -11.60 17.25
N ILE A 298 -13.48 -10.32 17.61
CA ILE A 298 -14.39 -9.35 17.00
C ILE A 298 -13.68 -8.83 15.76
N PHE A 299 -13.94 -9.46 14.61
CA PHE A 299 -13.99 -8.84 13.27
C PHE A 299 -14.52 -9.89 12.28
N SER A 300 -15.82 -9.84 12.06
CA SER A 300 -16.51 -10.28 10.84
C SER A 300 -16.73 -9.08 9.94
#